data_AF-A0A1H8IX48-F1
#
_entry.id   AF-A0A1H8IX48-F1
#
_cell.length_a   1.000
_cell.length_b   1.000
_cell.length_c   1.000
_cell.angle_alpha   90.00
_cell.angle_beta   90.00
_cell.angle_gamma   90.00
#
_symmetry.space_group_name_H-M   'P 1'
#
loop_
_entity.id
_entity.type
_entity.pdbx_description
1 polymer ?
#
loop_
_entity_poly.entity_id
_entity_poly.type
_entity_poly.pdbx_seq_one_letter_code
_entity_poly.pdbx_strand_id
1 'polypeptide(L)'
;MLAYLPGKTVDLKIPVGAPVENFKGTVSYTAMETKKVQREERGAQNFGVPYISTAVPILEDDRVIGVIASLTSNNRHIKLQEGAQETVQ
;
A
#
# COMPACT_ATOMS: atom_id res chain seq x y z
N MET A 1 -6.73 -20.37 -23.52
CA MET A 1 -5.72 -20.81 -22.53
C MET A 1 -6.12 -20.24 -21.17
N LEU A 2 -6.08 -21.02 -20.09
CA LEU A 2 -6.39 -20.55 -18.74
C LEU A 2 -5.08 -20.42 -17.95
N ALA A 3 -4.79 -19.22 -17.44
CA ALA A 3 -3.57 -18.91 -16.71
C ALA A 3 -3.92 -18.46 -15.28
N TYR A 4 -3.02 -18.74 -14.34
CA TYR A 4 -3.14 -18.32 -12.94
C TYR A 4 -1.86 -17.64 -12.49
N LEU A 5 -1.99 -16.63 -11.65
CA LEU A 5 -0.87 -15.97 -10.98
C LEU A 5 -1.03 -16.06 -9.45
N PRO A 6 -0.13 -16.72 -8.72
CA PRO A 6 -0.20 -16.78 -7.26
C PRO A 6 -0.11 -15.39 -6.64
N GLY A 7 -0.79 -15.24 -5.50
CA GLY A 7 -0.73 -14.02 -4.70
C GLY A 7 0.57 -14.01 -3.90
N LYS A 8 1.02 -12.82 -3.50
CA LYS A 8 2.12 -12.68 -2.56
C LYS A 8 1.66 -11.88 -1.35
N THR A 9 2.02 -12.35 -0.17
CA THR A 9 1.88 -11.59 1.07
C THR A 9 3.03 -10.60 1.16
N VAL A 10 2.72 -9.34 1.49
CA VAL A 10 3.74 -8.31 1.77
C VAL A 10 3.89 -8.24 3.29
N ASP A 11 5.09 -8.56 3.79
CA ASP A 11 5.44 -8.40 5.19
C ASP A 11 6.19 -7.07 5.38
N LEU A 12 5.56 -6.16 6.12
CA LEU A 12 6.09 -4.81 6.37
C LEU A 12 7.25 -4.81 7.37
N LYS A 13 7.37 -5.83 8.22
CA LYS A 13 8.38 -5.93 9.28
C LYS A 13 8.55 -4.66 10.11
N ILE A 14 7.46 -3.94 10.37
CA ILE A 14 7.50 -2.73 11.19
C ILE A 14 7.63 -3.13 12.67
N PRO A 15 8.67 -2.65 13.38
CA PRO A 15 8.80 -2.91 14.81
C PRO A 15 7.70 -2.19 15.59
N VAL A 16 7.07 -2.88 16.55
CA VAL A 16 6.18 -2.23 17.51
C VAL A 16 6.99 -1.23 18.34
N GLY A 17 6.50 0.00 18.47
CA GLY A 17 7.19 1.08 19.18
C GLY A 17 8.27 1.80 18.37
N ALA A 18 8.43 1.48 17.07
CA ALA A 18 9.32 2.25 16.21
C ALA A 18 8.91 3.74 16.17
N PRO A 19 9.87 4.68 16.24
CA PRO A 19 9.59 6.12 16.14
C PRO A 19 8.87 6.48 14.84
N VAL A 20 7.91 7.38 14.94
CA VAL A 20 7.03 7.76 13.82
C VAL A 20 7.80 8.46 12.70
N GLU A 21 8.87 9.16 13.05
CA GLU A 21 9.76 9.90 12.17
C GLU A 21 10.44 9.01 11.14
N ASN A 22 10.64 7.72 11.47
CA ASN A 22 11.21 6.73 10.56
C ASN A 22 10.30 6.43 9.35
N PHE A 23 9.03 6.81 9.44
CA PHE A 23 8.03 6.55 8.40
C PHE A 23 7.72 7.78 7.55
N LYS A 24 8.51 8.86 7.64
CA LYS A 24 8.39 10.03 6.75
C LYS A 24 8.37 9.60 5.28
N GLY A 25 7.46 10.19 4.51
CA GLY A 25 7.24 9.82 3.10
C GLY A 25 6.41 8.54 2.90
N THR A 26 5.82 7.96 3.95
CA THR A 26 4.79 6.93 3.84
C THR A 26 3.39 7.53 3.91
N VAL A 27 2.40 6.83 3.34
CA VAL A 27 0.98 7.19 3.48
C VAL A 27 0.55 7.25 4.94
N SER A 28 1.13 6.42 5.82
CA SER A 28 0.82 6.42 7.25
C SER A 28 1.28 7.70 7.92
N TYR A 29 2.50 8.16 7.62
CA TYR A 29 3.00 9.44 8.12
C TYR A 29 2.11 10.60 7.69
N THR A 30 1.81 10.67 6.39
CA THR A 30 0.93 11.70 5.84
C THR A 30 -0.48 11.65 6.45
N ALA A 31 -1.03 10.47 6.71
CA ALA A 31 -2.34 10.32 7.33
C ALA A 31 -2.38 10.89 8.75
N MET A 32 -1.31 10.72 9.55
CA MET A 32 -1.21 11.34 10.88
C MET A 32 -1.15 12.86 10.80
N GLU A 33 -0.28 13.40 9.94
CA GLU A 33 -0.08 14.85 9.82
C GLU A 33 -1.34 15.57 9.31
N THR A 34 -2.05 14.94 8.37
CA THR A 34 -3.17 15.59 7.67
C THR A 34 -4.53 15.30 8.29
N LYS A 35 -4.62 14.34 9.23
CA LYS A 35 -5.88 13.77 9.75
C LYS A 35 -6.83 13.26 8.65
N LYS A 36 -6.28 12.87 7.49
CA LYS A 36 -7.05 12.45 6.31
C LYS A 36 -6.62 11.06 5.85
N VAL A 37 -7.56 10.36 5.22
CA VAL A 37 -7.26 9.10 4.52
C VAL A 37 -6.27 9.38 3.39
N GLN A 38 -5.23 8.56 3.30
CA GLN A 38 -4.21 8.63 2.27
C GLN A 38 -4.19 7.34 1.46
N ARG A 39 -4.03 7.47 0.15
CA ARG A 39 -3.94 6.32 -0.76
C ARG A 39 -2.99 6.64 -1.90
N GLU A 40 -2.00 5.77 -2.09
CA GLU A 40 -1.02 5.90 -3.15
C GLU A 40 -0.75 4.54 -3.81
N GLU A 41 -0.55 4.57 -5.12
CA GLU A 41 0.05 3.45 -5.85
C GLU A 41 1.56 3.61 -5.83
N ARG A 42 2.27 2.52 -5.51
CA ARG A 42 3.73 2.48 -5.42
C ARG A 42 4.27 1.34 -6.25
N GLY A 43 5.43 1.58 -6.86
CA GLY A 43 6.13 0.58 -7.64
C GLY A 43 6.75 -0.52 -6.78
N ALA A 44 7.45 -1.44 -7.45
CA ALA A 44 8.03 -2.63 -6.83
C ALA A 44 9.28 -2.36 -5.97
N GLN A 45 9.77 -1.12 -5.86
CA GLN A 45 11.08 -0.79 -5.28
C GLN A 45 11.23 -1.27 -3.82
N ASN A 46 10.15 -1.25 -3.04
CA ASN A 46 10.21 -1.55 -1.61
C ASN A 46 9.94 -3.03 -1.27
N PHE A 47 9.12 -3.72 -2.06
CA PHE A 47 8.61 -5.06 -1.72
C PHE A 47 8.70 -6.08 -2.88
N GLY A 48 9.33 -5.73 -3.99
CA GLY A 48 9.46 -6.59 -5.17
C GLY A 48 8.16 -6.81 -5.95
N VAL A 49 7.05 -6.17 -5.54
CA VAL A 49 5.77 -6.14 -6.25
C VAL A 49 5.16 -4.75 -6.15
N PRO A 50 4.51 -4.24 -7.22
CA PRO A 50 3.73 -3.02 -7.12
C PRO A 50 2.52 -3.24 -6.19
N TYR A 51 2.14 -2.17 -5.50
CA TYR A 51 1.13 -2.21 -4.45
C TYR A 51 0.41 -0.87 -4.30
N ILE A 52 -0.82 -0.96 -3.79
CA ILE A 52 -1.61 0.17 -3.34
C ILE A 52 -1.47 0.22 -1.82
N SER A 53 -0.96 1.34 -1.32
CA SER A 53 -0.85 1.62 0.10
C SER A 53 -1.97 2.55 0.52
N THR A 54 -2.73 2.17 1.53
CA THR A 54 -3.82 2.98 2.10
C THR A 54 -3.60 3.14 3.59
N ALA A 55 -3.79 4.35 4.10
CA ALA A 55 -3.70 4.65 5.52
C ALA A 55 -4.92 5.45 5.97
N VAL A 56 -5.52 5.03 7.08
CA VAL A 56 -6.67 5.67 7.72
C VAL A 56 -6.24 6.11 9.12
N PRO A 57 -6.29 7.42 9.43
CA PRO A 57 -5.99 7.88 10.77
C PRO A 57 -7.10 7.47 11.75
N ILE A 58 -6.71 7.13 12.97
CA ILE A 58 -7.60 6.89 14.10
C ILE A 58 -7.67 8.20 14.89
N LEU A 59 -8.88 8.74 15.04
CA LEU A 59 -9.11 9.99 15.76
C LEU A 59 -9.83 9.74 17.09
N GLU A 60 -9.41 10.44 18.13
CA GLU A 60 -10.09 10.57 19.42
C GLU A 60 -10.06 12.07 19.80
N ASP A 61 -11.22 12.68 20.02
CA ASP A 61 -11.36 14.11 20.31
C ASP A 61 -10.60 15.04 19.34
N ASP A 62 -10.73 14.77 18.03
CA ASP A 62 -10.01 15.45 16.94
C ASP A 62 -8.47 15.31 17.01
N ARG A 63 -7.93 14.46 17.88
CA ARG A 63 -6.50 14.14 17.93
C ARG A 63 -6.24 12.82 17.24
N VAL A 64 -5.18 12.76 16.43
CA VAL A 64 -4.76 11.48 15.84
C VAL A 64 -4.00 10.69 16.89
N ILE A 65 -4.54 9.52 17.24
CA ILE A 65 -3.93 8.59 18.23
C ILE A 65 -3.23 7.40 17.55
N GLY A 66 -3.36 7.27 16.23
CA GLY A 66 -2.70 6.22 15.47
C GLY A 66 -3.17 6.18 14.01
N VAL A 67 -2.70 5.17 13.28
CA VAL A 67 -3.09 4.90 11.89
C VAL A 67 -3.24 3.41 11.68
N ILE A 68 -4.29 3.02 10.95
CA ILE A 68 -4.40 1.69 10.36
C ILE A 68 -3.96 1.80 8.90
N ALA A 69 -3.01 0.97 8.49
CA ALA A 69 -2.54 0.93 7.11
C ALA A 69 -2.70 -0.47 6.51
N SER A 70 -2.98 -0.51 5.20
CA SER A 70 -3.06 -1.73 4.41
C SER A 70 -2.24 -1.58 3.15
N LEU A 71 -1.50 -2.63 2.80
CA LEU A 71 -0.83 -2.76 1.51
C LEU A 71 -1.46 -3.90 0.75
N THR A 72 -1.94 -3.61 -0.46
CA THR A 72 -2.50 -4.62 -1.35
C THR A 72 -1.71 -4.65 -2.64
N SER A 73 -1.10 -5.80 -2.98
CA SER A 73 -0.42 -5.93 -4.28
C SER A 73 -1.42 -5.79 -5.42
N ASN A 74 -1.11 -4.95 -6.41
CA ASN A 74 -1.90 -4.79 -7.62
C ASN A 74 -1.28 -5.52 -8.84
N ASN A 75 -0.23 -6.32 -8.63
CA ASN A 75 0.50 -7.01 -9.69
C ASN A 75 -0.40 -7.90 -10.57
N ARG A 76 -1.38 -8.58 -9.96
CA ARG A 76 -2.36 -9.40 -10.70
C ARG A 76 -3.20 -8.55 -11.65
N HIS A 77 -3.62 -7.37 -11.20
CA HIS A 77 -4.41 -6.46 -12.01
C HIS A 77 -3.59 -5.92 -13.20
N ILE A 78 -2.33 -5.52 -12.94
CA ILE A 78 -1.40 -5.08 -13.98
C ILE A 78 -1.20 -6.17 -15.03
N LYS A 79 -0.91 -7.41 -14.61
CA LYS A 79 -0.71 -8.54 -15.53
C LYS A 79 -1.95 -8.87 -16.36
N LEU A 80 -3.14 -8.71 -15.80
CA LEU A 80 -4.40 -8.86 -16.55
C LEU A 80 -4.55 -7.76 -17.61
N GLN A 81 -4.19 -6.52 -17.31
CA GLN A 81 -4.23 -5.41 -18.26
C GLN A 81 -3.21 -5.58 -19.38
N GLU A 82 -1.96 -5.96 -19.06
CA GLU A 82 -0.91 -6.22 -20.04
C GLU A 82 -1.32 -7.32 -21.03
N GLY A 83 -1.77 -8.48 -20.54
CA GLY A 83 -2.20 -9.58 -21.41
C GLY A 83 -3.41 -9.25 -22.30
N ALA A 84 -4.31 -8.38 -21.83
CA ALA A 84 -5.42 -7.90 -22.65
C ALA A 84 -4.95 -7.05 -23.84
N GLN A 85 -3.88 -6.26 -23.68
CA GLN A 85 -3.32 -5.44 -24.75
C GLN A 85 -2.56 -6.26 -25.80
N GLU A 86 -1.90 -7.34 -25.39
CA GLU A 86 -1.17 -8.25 -26.30
C GLU A 86 -2.09 -9.02 -27.27
N THR A 87 -3.38 -9.15 -26.95
CA THR A 87 -4.34 -9.90 -27.79
C THR A 87 -5.02 -9.01 -28.86
N VAL A 88 -4.74 -7.70 -28.89
CA VAL A 88 -5.34 -6.72 -29.82
C VAL A 88 -4.40 -6.40 -31.01
N GLN A 89 -3.38 -7.23 -31.24
CA GLN A 89 -2.42 -7.09 -32.34
C GLN A 89 -2.43 -8.35 -33.20
#